data_AF-A0A7V9HPC3-F1
#
_entry.id   AF-A0A7V9HPC3-F1
#
_cell.length_a   1.000
_cell.length_b   1.000
_cell.length_c   1.000
_cell.angle_alpha   90.00
_cell.angle_beta   90.00
_cell.angle_gamma   90.00
#
_symmetry.space_group_name_H-M   'P 1'
#
loop_
_entity.id
_entity.type
_entity.pdbx_description
1 polymer ?
#
loop_
_entity_poly.entity_id
_entity_poly.type
_entity_poly.pdbx_seq_one_letter_code
_entity_poly.pdbx_strand_id
1 'polypeptide(L)'
;MTARIPKQDNETDPAPGGVPVPVPRARLASPPPERIAVGAGTALVLEGTLESNGFGLEGVRIRLGEIEREVDAFGVDSGRTDAGLWWTVLPIPAGTAGSRLLELIARGGGEEVIMPLGEIELLPEAPVETSEPRKSAANEPLIAICMATHEPAEDRLRRQLDSIRAQGRRRWICLISDD
;
A
#
# COMPACT_ATOMS: atom_id res chain seq x y z
N MET A 1 -26.87 24.09 -47.09
CA MET A 1 -25.64 23.68 -46.39
C MET A 1 -25.18 24.86 -45.54
N THR A 2 -24.74 24.62 -44.31
CA THR A 2 -24.36 25.55 -43.22
C THR A 2 -25.47 25.86 -42.20
N ALA A 3 -25.66 24.93 -41.25
CA ALA A 3 -26.37 25.18 -40.00
C ALA A 3 -25.37 25.73 -38.97
N ARG A 4 -25.70 26.86 -38.33
CA ARG A 4 -24.92 27.46 -37.23
C ARG A 4 -25.24 26.73 -35.92
N ILE A 5 -24.20 26.27 -35.23
CA ILE A 5 -24.28 25.71 -33.87
C ILE A 5 -24.22 26.89 -32.88
N PRO A 6 -25.14 27.03 -31.91
CA PRO A 6 -24.97 28.00 -30.84
C PRO A 6 -23.97 27.47 -29.80
N LYS A 7 -23.03 28.33 -29.44
CA LYS A 7 -22.05 28.15 -28.36
C LYS A 7 -22.81 28.18 -27.03
N GLN A 8 -22.69 27.14 -26.21
CA GLN A 8 -23.12 27.18 -24.81
C GLN A 8 -21.95 27.73 -23.97
N ASP A 9 -22.10 28.97 -23.51
CA ASP A 9 -21.32 29.52 -22.41
C ASP A 9 -22.00 29.04 -21.13
N ASN A 10 -21.38 28.08 -20.42
CA ASN A 10 -21.82 27.66 -19.09
C ASN A 10 -20.67 27.93 -18.10
N GLU A 11 -20.44 29.20 -17.85
CA GLU A 11 -19.56 29.68 -16.80
C GLU A 11 -20.43 29.96 -15.58
N THR A 12 -20.63 28.92 -14.76
CA THR A 12 -21.30 29.07 -13.46
C THR A 12 -20.26 29.56 -12.47
N ASP A 13 -20.32 30.86 -12.17
CA ASP A 13 -19.53 31.52 -11.14
C ASP A 13 -19.86 30.91 -9.75
N PRO A 14 -18.90 30.41 -8.96
CA PRO A 14 -19.19 29.88 -7.63
C PRO A 14 -19.53 31.01 -6.65
N ALA A 15 -20.61 30.82 -5.89
CA ALA A 15 -21.09 31.77 -4.89
C ALA A 15 -20.00 32.12 -3.85
N PRO A 16 -19.83 33.40 -3.46
CA PRO A 16 -18.81 33.80 -2.50
C PRO A 16 -19.32 33.56 -1.07
N GLY A 17 -18.64 32.71 -0.30
CA GLY A 17 -18.88 32.62 1.15
C GLY A 17 -18.73 31.24 1.82
N GLY A 18 -18.42 30.18 1.08
CA GLY A 18 -18.07 28.89 1.71
C GLY A 18 -16.72 28.98 2.40
N VAL A 19 -16.65 28.69 3.70
CA VAL A 19 -15.37 28.37 4.35
C VAL A 19 -14.80 27.17 3.58
N PRO A 20 -13.57 27.23 3.06
CA PRO A 20 -13.00 26.10 2.34
C PRO A 20 -12.99 24.89 3.28
N VAL A 21 -13.65 23.82 2.86
CA VAL A 21 -13.63 22.55 3.60
C VAL A 21 -12.16 22.13 3.68
N PRO A 22 -11.62 21.84 4.88
CA PRO A 22 -10.27 21.35 5.00
C PRO A 22 -10.12 20.03 4.25
N VAL A 23 -9.37 20.05 3.14
CA VAL A 23 -9.15 18.85 2.31
C VAL A 23 -7.80 18.25 2.67
N PRO A 24 -7.77 17.01 3.21
CA PRO A 24 -6.51 16.33 3.46
C PRO A 24 -5.75 16.08 2.14
N ARG A 25 -4.43 15.94 2.23
CA ARG A 25 -3.57 15.65 1.07
C ARG A 25 -2.63 14.49 1.38
N ALA A 26 -2.70 13.46 0.55
CA ALA A 26 -1.84 12.30 0.64
C ALA A 26 -0.76 12.31 -0.44
N ARG A 27 0.43 11.80 -0.12
CA ARG A 27 1.49 11.48 -1.08
C ARG A 27 2.14 10.15 -0.69
N LEU A 28 2.36 9.27 -1.66
CA LEU A 28 3.20 8.09 -1.45
C LEU A 28 4.68 8.49 -1.30
N ALA A 29 5.45 7.71 -0.53
CA ALA A 29 6.89 7.90 -0.41
C ALA A 29 7.62 7.60 -1.73
N SER A 30 7.08 6.68 -2.53
CA SER A 30 7.51 6.35 -3.88
C SER A 30 6.29 6.22 -4.81
N PRO A 31 6.40 6.54 -6.11
CA PRO A 31 5.29 6.32 -7.04
C PRO A 31 4.87 4.85 -7.04
N PRO A 32 3.57 4.55 -7.24
CA PRO A 32 3.13 3.17 -7.31
C PRO A 32 3.76 2.50 -8.54
N PRO A 33 4.06 1.19 -8.48
CA PRO A 33 4.55 0.47 -9.64
C PRO A 33 3.49 0.49 -10.75
N GLU A 34 3.91 0.73 -11.98
CA GLU A 34 2.98 0.76 -13.12
C GLU A 34 2.32 -0.60 -13.37
N ARG A 35 3.02 -1.70 -13.04
CA ARG A 35 2.60 -3.08 -13.31
C ARG A 35 3.06 -4.02 -12.21
N ILE A 36 2.21 -5.00 -11.87
CA ILE A 36 2.52 -6.05 -10.90
C ILE A 36 2.00 -7.38 -11.40
N ALA A 37 2.82 -8.43 -11.33
CA ALA A 37 2.35 -9.79 -11.55
C ALA A 37 1.66 -10.34 -10.28
N VAL A 38 0.46 -10.88 -10.46
CA VAL A 38 -0.37 -11.48 -9.40
C VAL A 38 -0.48 -12.97 -9.69
N GLY A 39 0.44 -13.76 -9.13
CA GLY A 39 0.42 -15.23 -9.21
C GLY A 39 -0.58 -15.84 -8.22
N ALA A 40 -0.08 -16.60 -7.24
CA ALA A 40 -0.89 -17.17 -6.16
C ALA A 40 -1.41 -16.13 -5.13
N GLY A 41 -1.34 -14.85 -5.48
CA GLY A 41 -1.48 -13.70 -4.60
C GLY A 41 -0.16 -12.95 -4.49
N THR A 42 -0.25 -11.66 -4.18
CA THR A 42 0.92 -10.80 -3.93
C THR A 42 0.58 -9.82 -2.81
N ALA A 43 1.54 -9.02 -2.37
CA ALA A 43 1.31 -7.96 -1.40
C ALA A 43 2.06 -6.71 -1.82
N LEU A 44 1.41 -5.56 -1.65
CA LEU A 44 2.01 -4.26 -1.82
C LEU A 44 2.31 -3.64 -0.47
N VAL A 45 3.57 -3.26 -0.26
CA VAL A 45 3.94 -2.35 0.83
C VAL A 45 3.71 -0.93 0.32
N LEU A 46 2.88 -0.19 1.03
CA LEU A 46 2.53 1.19 0.71
C LEU A 46 2.80 2.06 1.91
N GLU A 47 3.43 3.19 1.68
CA GLU A 47 3.76 4.16 2.72
C GLU A 47 3.78 5.56 2.13
N GLY A 48 3.59 6.55 2.99
CA GLY A 48 3.53 7.93 2.56
C GLY A 48 3.29 8.92 3.67
N THR A 49 2.94 10.13 3.25
CA THR A 49 2.56 11.24 4.12
C THR A 49 1.10 11.60 3.91
N LEU A 50 0.46 12.07 4.98
CA LEU A 50 -0.90 12.59 4.99
C LEU A 50 -0.93 13.91 5.75
N GLU A 51 -1.17 15.00 5.03
CA GLU A 51 -1.45 16.32 5.58
C GLU A 51 -2.95 16.38 5.90
N SER A 52 -3.31 16.54 7.17
CA SER A 52 -4.73 16.62 7.56
C SER A 52 -5.37 17.94 7.16
N ASN A 53 -4.61 19.03 7.08
CA ASN A 53 -5.09 20.39 6.79
C ASN A 53 -6.27 20.82 7.69
N GLY A 54 -6.30 20.35 8.95
CA GLY A 54 -7.40 20.62 9.88
C GLY A 54 -8.60 19.67 9.74
N PHE A 55 -8.54 18.70 8.82
CA PHE A 55 -9.50 17.60 8.76
C PHE A 55 -9.31 16.72 10.01
N GLY A 56 -10.37 16.53 10.78
CA GLY A 56 -10.36 15.72 12.00
C GLY A 56 -10.25 14.23 11.68
N LEU A 57 -9.05 13.76 11.33
CA LEU A 57 -8.79 12.37 10.94
C LEU A 57 -9.13 11.40 12.08
N GLU A 58 -10.06 10.50 11.80
CA GLU A 58 -10.47 9.40 12.68
C GLU A 58 -10.02 8.04 12.14
N GLY A 59 -9.73 7.94 10.84
CA GLY A 59 -9.30 6.70 10.21
C GLY A 59 -8.80 6.92 8.79
N VAL A 60 -7.99 5.97 8.32
CA VAL A 60 -7.41 5.98 6.98
C VAL A 60 -7.48 4.56 6.39
N ARG A 61 -7.94 4.46 5.16
CA ARG A 61 -7.97 3.21 4.38
C ARG A 61 -7.23 3.38 3.06
N ILE A 62 -6.70 2.28 2.54
CA ILE A 62 -6.20 2.17 1.17
C ILE A 62 -7.14 1.27 0.39
N ARG A 63 -7.46 1.69 -0.83
CA ARG A 63 -8.28 0.94 -1.78
C ARG A 63 -7.55 0.78 -3.12
N LEU A 64 -7.60 -0.43 -3.68
CA LEU A 64 -7.16 -0.77 -5.03
C LEU A 64 -8.27 -1.54 -5.75
N GLY A 65 -9.15 -0.80 -6.43
CA GLY A 65 -10.41 -1.35 -6.95
C GLY A 65 -11.32 -1.82 -5.82
N GLU A 66 -11.62 -3.12 -5.79
CA GLU A 66 -12.46 -3.75 -4.75
C GLU A 66 -11.67 -4.19 -3.51
N ILE A 67 -10.34 -4.13 -3.56
CA ILE A 67 -9.48 -4.53 -2.45
C ILE A 67 -9.30 -3.34 -1.55
N GLU A 68 -9.71 -3.46 -0.30
CA GLU A 68 -9.65 -2.36 0.65
C GLU A 68 -9.16 -2.82 2.03
N ARG A 69 -8.39 -1.96 2.70
CA ARG A 69 -7.85 -2.24 4.03
C ARG A 69 -7.64 -0.95 4.82
N GLU A 70 -7.87 -1.00 6.14
CA GLU A 70 -7.34 0.01 7.07
C GLU A 70 -5.81 0.00 7.06
N VAL A 71 -5.22 1.19 7.12
CA VAL A 71 -3.76 1.29 7.21
C VAL A 71 -3.27 0.77 8.56
N ASP A 72 -2.07 0.18 8.58
CA ASP A 72 -1.52 -0.41 9.81
C ASP A 72 -1.05 0.69 10.78
N ALA A 73 -0.70 1.88 10.27
CA ALA A 73 -0.52 3.09 11.06
C ALA A 73 -0.79 4.36 10.24
N PHE A 74 -1.21 5.44 10.92
CA PHE A 74 -1.28 6.80 10.38
C PHE A 74 -1.09 7.83 11.50
N GLY A 75 -0.78 9.09 11.13
CA GLY A 75 -0.61 10.18 12.10
C GLY A 75 0.67 10.07 12.93
N VAL A 76 1.63 9.27 12.48
CA VAL A 76 2.92 9.11 13.16
C VAL A 76 3.78 10.33 12.86
N ASP A 77 4.28 10.97 13.90
CA ASP A 77 5.11 12.17 13.78
C ASP A 77 6.40 11.85 13.01
N SER A 78 6.62 12.59 11.92
CA SER A 78 7.81 12.48 11.07
C SER A 78 8.96 13.38 11.54
N GLY A 79 8.70 14.28 12.50
CA GLY A 79 9.62 15.33 12.95
C GLY A 79 9.96 16.37 11.88
N ARG A 80 9.29 16.34 10.70
CA ARG A 80 9.69 17.11 9.52
C ARG A 80 8.59 17.97 8.88
N THR A 81 7.31 17.85 9.23
CA THR A 81 6.18 18.60 8.62
C THR A 81 4.90 18.55 9.48
N ASP A 82 3.87 19.33 9.12
CA ASP A 82 2.46 19.14 9.56
C ASP A 82 1.80 17.87 8.98
N ALA A 83 2.59 16.99 8.34
CA ALA A 83 2.13 15.75 7.71
C ALA A 83 2.55 14.54 8.55
N GLY A 84 1.57 13.71 8.90
CA GLY A 84 1.83 12.43 9.57
C GLY A 84 2.23 11.35 8.56
N LEU A 85 3.09 10.42 8.99
CA LEU A 85 3.39 9.21 8.24
C LEU A 85 2.22 8.22 8.32
N TRP A 86 2.07 7.43 7.27
CA TRP A 86 1.19 6.27 7.23
C TRP A 86 1.84 5.12 6.46
N TRP A 87 1.46 3.88 6.79
CA TRP A 87 1.89 2.70 6.04
C TRP A 87 0.92 1.53 6.16
N THR A 88 0.94 0.64 5.18
CA THR A 88 0.24 -0.65 5.23
C THR A 88 0.81 -1.70 4.29
N VAL A 89 0.49 -2.96 4.56
CA VAL A 89 0.64 -4.06 3.61
C VAL A 89 -0.73 -4.43 3.03
N LEU A 90 -0.93 -4.15 1.74
CA LEU A 90 -2.15 -4.46 1.00
C LEU A 90 -2.03 -5.83 0.31
N PRO A 91 -2.69 -6.89 0.81
CA PRO A 91 -2.70 -8.18 0.14
C PRO A 91 -3.58 -8.13 -1.11
N ILE A 92 -3.05 -8.62 -2.22
CA ILE A 92 -3.75 -8.73 -3.50
C ILE A 92 -4.04 -10.22 -3.74
N PRO A 93 -5.31 -10.65 -3.71
CA PRO A 93 -5.66 -12.06 -3.91
C PRO A 93 -5.24 -12.60 -5.27
N ALA A 94 -4.99 -13.91 -5.32
CA ALA A 94 -4.75 -14.63 -6.57
C ALA A 94 -5.87 -14.37 -7.59
N GLY A 95 -5.52 -14.28 -8.87
CA GLY A 95 -6.48 -14.06 -9.95
C GLY A 95 -7.00 -12.62 -10.06
N THR A 96 -6.52 -11.68 -9.23
CA THR A 96 -6.81 -10.26 -9.42
C THR A 96 -6.05 -9.74 -10.64
N ALA A 97 -6.76 -9.14 -11.61
CA ALA A 97 -6.17 -8.67 -12.86
C ALA A 97 -6.82 -7.40 -13.43
N GLY A 98 -6.08 -6.69 -14.29
CA GLY A 98 -6.43 -5.46 -14.99
C GLY A 98 -6.03 -4.17 -14.27
N SER A 99 -6.18 -3.03 -14.94
CA SER A 99 -5.91 -1.71 -14.38
C SER A 99 -6.82 -1.40 -13.19
N ARG A 100 -6.22 -0.87 -12.11
CA ARG A 100 -6.90 -0.45 -10.89
C ARG A 100 -6.33 0.88 -10.39
N LEU A 101 -7.24 1.76 -9.97
CA LEU A 101 -6.87 2.99 -9.28
C LEU A 101 -6.53 2.67 -7.83
N LEU A 102 -5.37 3.14 -7.39
CA LEU A 102 -4.96 3.17 -5.99
C LEU A 102 -5.45 4.47 -5.36
N GLU A 103 -6.17 4.36 -4.25
CA GLU A 103 -6.78 5.49 -3.55
C GLU A 103 -6.50 5.41 -2.05
N LEU A 104 -6.35 6.57 -1.40
CA LEU A 104 -6.37 6.71 0.05
C LEU A 104 -7.67 7.39 0.47
N ILE A 105 -8.36 6.77 1.42
CA ILE A 105 -9.66 7.23 1.93
C ILE A 105 -9.44 7.70 3.37
N ALA A 106 -9.55 9.00 3.59
CA ALA A 106 -9.49 9.63 4.90
C ALA A 106 -10.91 9.82 5.46
N ARG A 107 -11.16 9.33 6.68
CA ARG A 107 -12.45 9.46 7.38
C ARG A 107 -12.32 10.42 8.55
N GLY A 108 -13.31 11.30 8.72
CA GLY A 108 -13.34 12.26 9.83
C GLY A 108 -14.64 13.05 9.87
N GLY A 109 -15.21 13.26 11.06
CA GLY A 109 -16.41 14.10 11.22
C GLY A 109 -17.66 13.56 10.52
N GLY A 110 -17.72 12.26 10.25
CA GLY A 110 -18.81 11.60 9.51
C GLY A 110 -18.67 11.67 7.99
N GLU A 111 -17.59 12.25 7.46
CA GLU A 111 -17.32 12.34 6.03
C GLU A 111 -16.11 11.47 5.64
N GLU A 112 -16.06 11.13 4.36
CA GLU A 112 -14.91 10.47 3.74
C GLU A 112 -14.39 11.31 2.57
N VAL A 113 -13.07 11.50 2.55
CA VAL A 113 -12.35 12.16 1.45
C VAL A 113 -11.50 11.11 0.75
N ILE A 114 -11.73 10.95 -0.56
CA ILE A 114 -11.02 10.01 -1.41
C ILE A 114 -9.93 10.75 -2.18
N MET A 115 -8.69 10.26 -2.09
CA MET A 115 -7.52 10.84 -2.75
C MET A 115 -6.89 9.80 -3.69
N PRO A 116 -6.85 10.05 -5.01
CA PRO A 116 -6.17 9.15 -5.94
C PRO A 116 -4.65 9.24 -5.76
N LEU A 117 -3.99 8.07 -5.75
CA LEU A 117 -2.54 7.95 -5.58
C LEU A 117 -1.82 7.45 -6.84
N GLY A 118 -2.55 6.89 -7.80
CA GLY A 118 -2.03 6.43 -9.10
C GLY A 118 -2.75 5.19 -9.59
N GLU A 119 -2.40 4.71 -10.78
CA GLU A 119 -2.96 3.50 -11.37
C GLU A 119 -1.92 2.37 -11.39
N ILE A 120 -2.39 1.14 -11.22
CA ILE A 120 -1.57 -0.07 -11.25
C ILE A 120 -2.23 -1.08 -12.18
N GLU A 121 -1.49 -1.58 -13.16
CA GLU A 121 -1.93 -2.71 -13.99
C GLU A 121 -1.57 -4.03 -13.29
N LEU A 122 -2.59 -4.77 -12.86
CA LEU A 122 -2.42 -6.10 -12.27
C LEU A 122 -2.42 -7.15 -13.38
N LEU A 123 -1.27 -7.75 -13.62
CA LEU A 123 -1.11 -8.79 -14.63
C LEU A 123 -1.29 -10.15 -13.97
N PRO A 124 -2.04 -11.10 -14.57
CA PRO A 124 -1.94 -12.48 -14.14
C PRO A 124 -0.48 -12.91 -14.34
N GLU A 125 0.14 -13.49 -13.31
CA GLU A 125 1.43 -14.13 -13.53
C GLU A 125 1.19 -15.33 -14.46
N ALA A 126 1.93 -15.42 -15.57
CA ALA A 126 1.95 -16.66 -16.34
C ALA A 126 2.33 -17.78 -15.36
N PRO A 127 1.69 -18.96 -15.41
CA PRO A 127 2.16 -20.09 -14.62
C PRO A 127 3.63 -20.27 -14.96
N VAL A 128 4.52 -19.84 -14.07
CA VAL A 128 5.87 -20.38 -14.08
C VAL A 128 5.60 -21.87 -13.93
N GLU A 129 6.18 -22.71 -14.79
CA GLU A 129 6.35 -24.11 -14.43
C GLU A 129 7.27 -24.12 -13.20
N THR A 130 6.69 -23.78 -12.06
CA THR A 130 7.18 -24.17 -10.77
C THR A 130 7.15 -25.67 -10.90
N SER A 131 8.32 -26.28 -11.08
CA SER A 131 8.57 -27.58 -10.48
C SER A 131 7.90 -27.47 -9.11
N GLU A 132 6.73 -28.10 -8.95
CA GLU A 132 5.87 -27.83 -7.79
C GLU A 132 6.77 -27.71 -6.57
N PRO A 133 6.59 -26.74 -5.65
CA PRO A 133 7.31 -26.79 -4.40
C PRO A 133 6.98 -28.17 -3.89
N ARG A 134 7.95 -29.11 -3.98
CA ARG A 134 7.70 -30.55 -3.79
C ARG A 134 6.83 -30.55 -2.57
N LYS A 135 5.56 -30.94 -2.69
CA LYS A 135 4.69 -31.08 -1.52
C LYS A 135 5.53 -31.97 -0.64
N SER A 136 6.21 -31.36 0.32
CA SER A 136 7.16 -32.10 1.11
C SER A 136 6.23 -33.06 1.79
N ALA A 137 6.44 -34.36 1.60
CA ALA A 137 5.62 -35.38 2.24
C ALA A 137 5.59 -35.21 3.79
N ALA A 138 6.37 -34.26 4.33
CA ALA A 138 6.28 -33.71 5.66
C ALA A 138 5.08 -32.75 5.85
N ASN A 139 4.16 -33.15 6.73
CA ASN A 139 3.02 -32.38 7.26
C ASN A 139 3.39 -31.10 8.05
N GLU A 140 4.63 -30.58 7.99
CA GLU A 140 5.04 -29.40 8.77
C GLU A 140 4.85 -28.10 7.95
N PRO A 141 4.19 -27.05 8.48
CA PRO A 141 4.06 -25.77 7.79
C PRO A 141 5.43 -25.09 7.59
N LEU A 142 5.61 -24.42 6.45
CA LEU A 142 6.81 -23.59 6.19
C LEU A 142 6.74 -22.32 7.04
N ILE A 143 7.82 -21.99 7.75
CA ILE A 143 7.92 -20.79 8.57
C ILE A 143 8.79 -19.76 7.84
N ALA A 144 8.31 -18.53 7.71
CA ALA A 144 9.13 -17.40 7.28
C ALA A 144 9.53 -16.56 8.51
N ILE A 145 10.83 -16.34 8.69
CA ILE A 145 11.38 -15.44 9.72
C ILE A 145 11.89 -14.19 8.98
N CYS A 146 11.17 -13.07 9.13
CA CYS A 146 11.52 -11.81 8.50
C CYS A 146 12.28 -10.93 9.50
N MET A 147 13.52 -10.57 9.18
CA MET A 147 14.35 -9.66 9.97
C MET A 147 14.61 -8.38 9.18
N ALA A 148 14.35 -7.23 9.79
CA ALA A 148 14.83 -5.94 9.30
C ALA A 148 16.13 -5.60 10.04
N THR A 149 17.17 -5.21 9.31
CA THR A 149 18.47 -4.79 9.84
C THR A 149 18.87 -3.43 9.29
N HIS A 150 19.52 -2.62 10.13
CA HIS A 150 20.19 -1.39 9.72
C HIS A 150 21.46 -1.28 10.57
N GLU A 151 22.63 -1.36 9.91
CA GLU A 151 23.97 -1.37 10.51
C GLU A 151 24.10 -2.22 11.80
N PRO A 152 23.72 -3.52 11.79
CA PRO A 152 23.80 -4.33 13.00
C PRO A 152 25.27 -4.60 13.36
N ALA A 153 25.57 -4.59 14.66
CA ALA A 153 26.84 -5.12 15.13
C ALA A 153 26.97 -6.59 14.71
N GLU A 154 28.05 -6.93 14.00
CA GLU A 154 28.24 -8.21 13.32
C GLU A 154 28.13 -9.41 14.28
N ASP A 155 28.61 -9.26 15.51
CA ASP A 155 28.57 -10.28 16.56
C ASP A 155 27.13 -10.54 17.07
N ARG A 156 26.25 -9.55 17.03
CA ARG A 156 24.83 -9.71 17.39
C ARG A 156 24.07 -10.42 16.27
N LEU A 157 24.25 -9.97 15.03
CA LEU A 157 23.61 -10.61 13.87
C LEU A 157 24.03 -12.08 13.76
N ARG A 158 25.34 -12.38 13.91
CA ARG A 158 25.85 -13.75 13.91
C ARG A 158 25.18 -14.60 14.99
N ARG A 159 25.14 -14.13 16.24
CA ARG A 159 24.51 -14.85 17.36
C ARG A 159 23.02 -15.11 17.09
N GLN A 160 22.32 -14.16 16.50
CA GLN A 160 20.90 -14.30 16.18
C GLN A 160 20.67 -15.34 15.07
N LEU A 161 21.47 -15.30 14.01
CA LEU A 161 21.43 -16.30 12.94
C LEU A 161 21.77 -17.71 13.45
N ASP A 162 22.76 -17.82 14.34
CA ASP A 162 23.14 -19.10 14.94
C ASP A 162 22.03 -19.65 15.84
N SER A 163 21.35 -18.78 16.61
CA SER A 163 20.16 -19.16 17.38
C SER A 163 19.01 -19.63 16.49
N ILE A 164 18.77 -18.98 15.35
CA ILE A 164 17.74 -19.38 14.38
C ILE A 164 18.10 -20.73 13.73
N ARG A 165 19.37 -20.94 13.38
CA ARG A 165 19.86 -22.21 12.82
C ARG A 165 19.80 -23.37 13.82
N ALA A 166 19.98 -23.08 15.11
CA ALA A 166 19.91 -24.06 16.19
C ALA A 166 18.47 -24.50 16.54
N GLN A 167 17.45 -23.88 15.95
CA GLN A 167 16.06 -24.30 16.17
C GLN A 167 15.81 -25.72 15.64
N GLY A 168 14.98 -26.49 16.35
CA GLY A 168 14.67 -27.88 15.97
C GLY A 168 13.79 -28.02 14.72
N ARG A 169 13.12 -26.94 14.29
CA ARG A 169 12.29 -26.95 13.07
C ARG A 169 13.19 -26.85 11.85
N ARG A 170 12.92 -27.69 10.85
CA ARG A 170 13.77 -27.77 9.63
C ARG A 170 13.15 -27.08 8.41
N ARG A 171 11.85 -26.76 8.47
CA ARG A 171 11.13 -26.18 7.35
C ARG A 171 10.91 -24.68 7.57
N TRP A 172 11.97 -23.91 7.40
CA TRP A 172 11.91 -22.46 7.50
C TRP A 172 12.77 -21.75 6.46
N ILE A 173 12.41 -20.50 6.17
CA ILE A 173 13.21 -19.52 5.43
C ILE A 173 13.47 -18.33 6.34
N CYS A 174 14.65 -17.73 6.24
CA CYS A 174 14.94 -16.44 6.88
C CYS A 174 15.20 -15.41 5.78
N LEU A 175 14.37 -14.37 5.77
CA LEU A 175 14.50 -13.22 4.88
C LEU A 175 15.09 -12.08 5.71
N ILE A 176 16.20 -11.50 5.23
CA ILE A 176 16.86 -10.36 5.87
C ILE A 176 16.74 -9.19 4.90
N SER A 177 16.09 -8.13 5.35
CA SER A 177 16.03 -6.84 4.66
C SER A 177 17.04 -5.92 5.33
N ASP A 178 18.05 -5.49 4.58
CA ASP A 178 19.09 -4.55 5.02
C ASP A 178 18.83 -3.19 4.37
N ASP A 179 18.80 -2.13 5.17
CA ASP A 179 18.60 -0.73 4.75
C ASP A 179 19.92 0.06 4.73
#